data_AF-A0A9P6FJT2-F1
#
_entry.id   AF-A0A9P6FJT2-F1
#
_cell.length_a   1.000
_cell.length_b   1.000
_cell.length_c   1.000
_cell.angle_alpha   90.00
_cell.angle_beta   90.00
_cell.angle_gamma   90.00
#
_symmetry.space_group_name_H-M   'P 1'
#
loop_
_entity.id
_entity.type
_entity.pdbx_description
1 polymer ?
#
loop_
_entity_poly.entity_id
_entity_poly.type
_entity_poly.pdbx_seq_one_letter_code
_entity_poly.pdbx_strand_id
1 'polypeptide(L)'
;MLSGETAKGAYPLEAVKTMHETCILAESAICYPPLFNEIRDLTPRPTETTETVASSAVSAAHEQNAGAIIVLTTSGKTARLVSKYRPKCPIICLTRNEATARQ
;
A
#
# COMPACT_ATOMS: atom_id res chain seq x y z
N MET A 1 -14.33 -0.08 -4.52
CA MET A 1 -14.87 -0.93 -5.61
C MET A 1 -16.12 -0.25 -6.13
N LEU A 2 -16.31 -0.20 -7.45
CA LEU A 2 -17.53 0.28 -8.09
C LEU A 2 -18.32 -0.94 -8.59
N SER A 3 -19.63 -0.92 -8.42
CA SER A 3 -20.55 -2.03 -8.70
C SER A 3 -21.49 -1.65 -9.86
N GLY A 4 -22.71 -1.20 -9.54
CA GLY A 4 -23.71 -0.82 -10.54
C GLY A 4 -23.31 0.43 -11.34
N GLU A 5 -22.47 1.28 -10.75
CA GLU A 5 -21.96 2.52 -11.32
C GLU A 5 -21.20 2.27 -12.62
N THR A 6 -20.41 1.19 -12.69
CA THR A 6 -19.65 0.81 -13.89
C THR A 6 -20.31 -0.31 -14.68
N ALA A 7 -21.08 -1.20 -14.03
CA ALA A 7 -21.70 -2.34 -14.71
C ALA A 7 -22.92 -1.96 -15.58
N LYS A 8 -23.72 -0.97 -15.16
CA LYS A 8 -24.92 -0.53 -15.89
C LYS A 8 -25.17 0.98 -15.79
N GLY A 9 -24.28 1.74 -15.15
CA GLY A 9 -24.43 3.18 -14.99
C GLY A 9 -24.36 3.93 -16.31
N ALA A 10 -25.03 5.09 -16.38
CA ALA A 10 -24.97 5.96 -17.55
C ALA A 10 -23.61 6.69 -17.70
N TYR A 11 -22.83 6.77 -16.62
CA TYR A 11 -21.58 7.56 -16.52
C TYR A 11 -20.42 6.75 -15.89
N PRO A 12 -20.02 5.61 -16.50
CA PRO A 12 -19.04 4.71 -15.88
C PRO A 12 -17.63 5.33 -15.82
N LEU A 13 -17.25 6.19 -16.78
CA LEU A 13 -15.94 6.84 -16.81
C LEU A 13 -15.83 7.93 -15.74
N GLU A 14 -16.89 8.73 -15.59
CA GLU A 14 -17.00 9.80 -14.60
C GLU A 14 -17.00 9.21 -13.19
N ALA A 15 -17.66 8.06 -12.97
CA ALA A 15 -17.63 7.35 -11.70
C ALA A 15 -16.21 6.97 -11.30
N VAL A 16 -15.43 6.39 -12.22
CA VAL A 16 -14.02 6.02 -11.96
C VAL A 16 -13.16 7.27 -11.71
N LYS A 17 -13.31 8.33 -12.50
CA LYS A 17 -12.56 9.58 -12.33
C LYS A 17 -12.84 10.23 -10.97
N THR A 18 -14.12 10.32 -10.60
CA THR A 18 -14.55 10.88 -9.31
C THR A 18 -13.97 10.07 -8.15
N MET A 19 -14.00 8.73 -8.24
CA MET A 19 -13.40 7.86 -7.23
C MET A 19 -11.89 8.10 -7.11
N HIS A 20 -11.19 8.18 -8.25
CA HIS A 20 -9.74 8.42 -8.28
C HIS A 20 -9.35 9.74 -7.61
N GLU A 21 -10.01 10.85 -7.98
CA GLU A 21 -9.75 12.18 -7.40
C GLU A 21 -10.05 12.20 -5.90
N THR A 22 -11.14 11.56 -5.49
CA THR A 22 -11.52 11.46 -4.07
C THR A 22 -10.47 10.66 -3.27
N CYS A 23 -9.98 9.54 -3.82
CA CYS A 23 -8.94 8.74 -3.17
C CYS A 23 -7.63 9.51 -3.00
N ILE A 24 -7.18 10.27 -4.02
CA ILE A 24 -5.97 11.10 -3.91
C ILE A 24 -6.11 12.11 -2.76
N LEU A 25 -7.25 12.80 -2.70
CA LEU A 25 -7.49 13.78 -1.63
C LEU A 25 -7.57 13.11 -0.26
N ALA A 26 -8.27 11.99 -0.14
CA ALA A 26 -8.38 11.24 1.10
C ALA A 26 -7.02 10.77 1.62
N GLU A 27 -6.17 10.22 0.75
CA GLU A 27 -4.83 9.75 1.11
C GLU A 27 -3.90 10.90 1.50
N SER A 28 -4.06 12.08 0.89
CA SER A 28 -3.27 13.27 1.24
C SER A 28 -3.50 13.78 2.67
N ALA A 29 -4.67 13.48 3.25
CA ALA A 29 -5.05 13.87 4.61
C ALA A 29 -4.60 12.89 5.70
N ILE A 30 -3.98 11.75 5.32
CA ILE A 30 -3.55 10.73 6.28
C ILE A 30 -2.28 11.17 7.01
N CYS A 31 -2.32 11.09 8.35
CA CYS A 31 -1.14 11.25 9.21
C CYS A 31 -0.32 9.94 9.24
N TYR A 32 0.55 9.75 8.25
CA TYR A 32 1.32 8.51 8.09
C TYR A 32 2.24 8.13 9.28
N PRO A 33 3.06 9.03 9.87
CA PRO A 33 3.97 8.61 10.94
C PRO A 33 3.25 8.10 12.22
N PRO A 34 2.18 8.76 12.71
CA PRO A 34 1.36 8.21 13.80
C PRO A 34 0.73 6.86 13.44
N LEU A 35 0.15 6.74 12.23
CA LEU A 35 -0.47 5.51 11.76
C LEU A 35 0.53 4.33 11.71
N PHE A 36 1.74 4.58 11.21
CA PHE A 36 2.81 3.58 11.20
C PHE A 36 3.15 3.10 12.61
N ASN A 37 3.32 4.02 13.56
CA ASN A 37 3.67 3.69 14.94
C ASN A 37 2.57 2.86 15.62
N GLU A 38 1.30 3.26 15.46
CA GLU A 38 0.16 2.52 16.00
C GLU A 38 0.11 1.08 15.50
N ILE A 39 0.23 0.87 14.18
CA ILE A 39 0.23 -0.47 13.58
C ILE A 39 1.41 -1.31 14.11
N ARG A 40 2.58 -0.69 14.27
CA ARG A 40 3.77 -1.36 14.78
C ARG A 40 3.63 -1.75 16.26
N ASP A 41 3.01 -0.92 17.06
CA ASP A 41 2.83 -1.15 18.50
C ASP A 41 1.76 -2.21 18.79
N LEU A 42 0.71 -2.29 17.96
CA LEU A 42 -0.29 -3.36 18.01
C LEU A 42 0.22 -4.70 17.48
N THR A 43 1.37 -4.75 16.81
CA THR A 43 1.92 -5.99 16.25
C THR A 43 2.62 -6.81 17.33
N PRO A 44 2.24 -8.09 17.56
CA PRO A 44 2.89 -8.96 18.54
C PRO A 44 4.38 -9.14 18.26
N ARG A 45 5.19 -9.18 19.32
CA ARG A 45 6.65 -9.37 19.24
C ARG A 45 7.05 -10.72 19.84
N PRO A 46 8.07 -11.41 19.28
CA PRO A 46 8.87 -11.00 18.12
C PRO A 46 8.11 -11.19 16.80
N THR A 47 8.37 -10.30 15.84
CA THR A 47 7.85 -10.42 14.47
C THR A 47 8.72 -11.36 13.63
N GLU A 48 8.11 -12.03 12.66
CA GLU A 48 8.80 -12.80 11.63
C GLU A 48 9.83 -11.93 10.89
N THR A 49 10.95 -12.52 10.45
CA THR A 49 12.05 -11.76 9.81
C THR A 49 11.58 -10.91 8.63
N THR A 50 10.68 -11.43 7.79
CA THR A 50 10.14 -10.70 6.64
C THR A 50 9.33 -9.48 7.07
N GLU A 51 8.59 -9.57 8.17
CA GLU A 51 7.77 -8.47 8.70
C GLU A 51 8.65 -7.43 9.40
N THR A 52 9.67 -7.87 10.13
CA THR A 52 10.69 -6.99 10.72
C THR A 52 11.40 -6.16 9.64
N VAL A 53 11.79 -6.79 8.53
CA VAL A 53 12.40 -6.06 7.40
C VAL A 53 11.39 -5.11 6.74
N ALA A 54 10.13 -5.53 6.59
CA ALA A 54 9.08 -4.67 6.01
C ALA A 54 8.84 -3.41 6.84
N SER A 55 8.70 -3.54 8.17
CA SER A 55 8.54 -2.38 9.06
C SER A 55 9.76 -1.47 9.06
N SER A 56 10.97 -2.06 9.02
CA SER A 56 12.22 -1.30 8.96
C SER A 56 12.36 -0.52 7.64
N ALA A 57 11.96 -1.12 6.51
CA ALA A 57 11.96 -0.45 5.21
C ALA A 57 11.01 0.75 5.17
N VAL A 58 9.84 0.65 5.80
CA VAL A 58 8.89 1.78 5.91
C VAL A 58 9.45 2.88 6.82
N SER A 59 10.09 2.53 7.95
CA SER A 59 10.77 3.52 8.81
C SER A 59 11.85 4.28 8.04
N ALA A 60 12.73 3.56 7.34
CA ALA A 60 13.80 4.16 6.54
C ALA A 60 13.25 5.06 5.42
N ALA A 61 12.14 4.68 4.79
CA ALA A 61 11.48 5.49 3.77
C ALA A 61 10.91 6.80 4.35
N HIS A 62 10.39 6.77 5.57
CA HIS A 62 9.92 7.98 6.26
C HIS A 62 11.08 8.91 6.64
N GLU A 63 12.18 8.37 7.17
CA GLU A 63 13.35 9.13 7.59
C GLU A 63 14.03 9.84 6.41
N GLN A 64 14.21 9.12 5.29
CA GLN A 64 14.87 9.66 4.10
C GLN A 64 13.92 10.36 3.14
N ASN A 65 12.62 10.44 3.46
CA ASN A 65 11.57 10.92 2.55
C ASN A 65 11.69 10.29 1.15
N ALA A 66 11.79 8.96 1.11
CA ALA A 66 12.07 8.21 -0.10
C ALA A 66 10.97 8.36 -1.16
N GLY A 67 11.35 8.37 -2.44
CA GLY A 67 10.41 8.47 -3.55
C GLY A 67 9.60 7.19 -3.82
N ALA A 68 10.12 6.02 -3.46
CA ALA A 68 9.45 4.73 -3.60
C ALA A 68 10.14 3.63 -2.76
N ILE A 69 9.42 2.55 -2.48
CA ILE A 69 9.98 1.30 -1.94
C ILE A 69 9.87 0.21 -3.02
N ILE A 70 10.99 -0.39 -3.40
CA ILE A 70 11.03 -1.48 -4.38
C ILE A 70 11.07 -2.82 -3.64
N VAL A 71 10.17 -3.73 -3.98
CA VAL A 71 10.05 -5.04 -3.34
C VAL A 71 10.11 -6.14 -4.40
N LEU A 72 11.11 -7.01 -4.32
CA LEU A 72 11.18 -8.21 -5.14
C LEU A 72 10.48 -9.36 -4.41
N THR A 73 9.50 -9.99 -5.03
CA THR A 73 8.77 -11.11 -4.42
C THR A 73 8.16 -12.03 -5.47
N THR A 74 8.10 -13.32 -5.20
CA THR A 74 7.44 -14.32 -6.06
C THR A 74 6.03 -14.66 -5.60
N SER A 75 5.70 -14.42 -4.33
CA SER A 75 4.41 -14.77 -3.71
C SER A 75 3.58 -13.55 -3.30
N GLY A 76 4.16 -12.34 -3.31
CA GLY A 76 3.48 -11.11 -2.90
C GLY A 76 3.49 -10.86 -1.38
N LYS A 77 3.90 -11.84 -0.57
CA LYS A 77 3.88 -11.74 0.91
C LYS A 77 4.64 -10.52 1.42
N THR A 78 5.85 -10.27 0.89
CA THR A 78 6.68 -9.14 1.32
C THR A 78 6.03 -7.80 0.97
N ALA A 79 5.49 -7.66 -0.26
CA ALA A 79 4.82 -6.43 -0.68
C ALA A 79 3.57 -6.15 0.18
N ARG A 80 2.83 -7.21 0.56
CA ARG A 80 1.67 -7.10 1.45
C ARG A 80 2.06 -6.68 2.87
N LEU A 81 3.18 -7.19 3.40
CA LEU A 81 3.71 -6.76 4.70
C LEU A 81 4.19 -5.31 4.67
N VAL A 82 4.82 -4.85 3.59
CA VAL A 82 5.16 -3.41 3.43
C VAL A 82 3.87 -2.58 3.37
N SER A 83 2.84 -3.04 2.63
CA SER A 83 1.54 -2.38 2.55
C SER A 83 0.81 -2.31 3.90
N LYS A 84 0.96 -3.31 4.78
CA LYS A 84 0.42 -3.32 6.16
C LYS A 84 0.85 -2.07 6.92
N TYR A 85 2.12 -1.68 6.80
CA TYR A 85 2.69 -0.53 7.53
C TYR A 85 2.43 0.83 6.85
N ARG A 86 1.67 0.87 5.75
CA ARG A 86 1.17 2.09 5.10
C ARG A 86 2.26 3.15 4.87
N PRO A 87 3.29 2.88 4.05
CA PRO A 87 4.24 3.92 3.66
C PRO A 87 3.52 5.05 2.90
N LYS A 88 4.05 6.28 3.03
CA LYS A 88 3.57 7.45 2.27
C LYS A 88 3.95 7.38 0.78
N CYS A 89 5.06 6.71 0.47
CA CYS A 89 5.56 6.55 -0.89
C CYS A 89 5.01 5.28 -1.56
N PRO A 90 4.95 5.22 -2.90
CA PRO A 90 4.50 4.05 -3.63
C PRO A 90 5.36 2.81 -3.36
N ILE A 91 4.72 1.64 -3.40
CA ILE A 91 5.36 0.32 -3.32
C ILE A 91 5.42 -0.26 -4.73
N ILE A 92 6.62 -0.48 -5.25
CA ILE A 92 6.85 -1.08 -6.57
C ILE A 92 7.19 -2.56 -6.38
N CYS A 93 6.22 -3.42 -6.70
CA CYS A 93 6.38 -4.87 -6.62
C CYS A 93 6.97 -5.42 -7.92
N LEU A 94 8.14 -6.06 -7.85
CA LEU A 94 8.78 -6.76 -8.94
C LEU A 94 8.62 -8.27 -8.75
N THR A 95 7.98 -8.92 -9.70
CA THR A 95 7.75 -10.38 -9.69
C THR A 95 7.89 -10.96 -11.08
N ARG A 96 8.30 -12.22 -11.16
CA ARG A 96 8.28 -13.02 -12.40
C ARG A 96 6.95 -13.77 -12.58
N ASN A 97 6.09 -13.77 -11.58
CA ASN A 97 4.81 -14.48 -11.60
C ASN A 97 3.67 -13.50 -11.92
N GLU A 98 3.06 -13.66 -13.09
CA GLU A 98 1.94 -12.81 -13.53
C GLU A 98 0.73 -12.89 -12.59
N ALA A 99 0.46 -14.06 -12.00
CA ALA A 99 -0.66 -14.21 -11.07
C ALA A 99 -0.42 -13.33 -9.83
N THR A 100 0.79 -13.30 -9.30
CA THR A 100 1.16 -12.44 -8.17
C THR A 100 1.12 -10.96 -8.54
N ALA A 101 1.41 -10.59 -9.79
CA ALA A 101 1.36 -9.20 -10.24
C ALA A 101 -0.07 -8.63 -10.35
N ARG A 102 -1.08 -9.50 -10.54
CA ARG A 102 -2.49 -9.11 -10.77
C ARG A 102 -3.39 -9.25 -9.53
N GLN A 103 -2.86 -9.76 -8.41
CA GLN A 103 -3.60 -10.01 -7.15
C GLN A 103 -3.69 -8.76 -6.28
#